data_AF-A0A3M5ENW7-F1
#
_entry.id   AF-A0A3M5ENW7-F1
#
_cell.length_a   1.000
_cell.length_b   1.000
_cell.length_c   1.000
_cell.angle_alpha   90.00
_cell.angle_beta   90.00
_cell.angle_gamma   90.00
#
_symmetry.space_group_name_H-M   'P 1'
#
loop_
_entity.id
_entity.type
_entity.pdbx_description
1 polymer ?
#
loop_
_entity_poly.entity_id
_entity_poly.type
_entity_poly.pdbx_seq_one_letter_code
_entity_poly.pdbx_strand_id
1 'polypeptide(L)'
;AGRAAGWPVVHVRHVSRQPGSPFAPGQPGVEFQPALAPRDDEAVFEKNVPDAFINSGLQRWLHVRDIRQVALVGVATENSVEASARSAGNLGFQTWVVADACFTFAKPDFHGTPRSADEVHAMALANLHGEYAVVLRAAELLQRLPA
;
A
#
# COMPACT_ATOMS: atom_id res chain seq x y z
N ALA A 1 3.10 -16.55 -0.10
CA ALA A 1 4.51 -16.56 0.32
C ALA A 1 4.69 -15.96 1.71
N GLY A 2 4.37 -14.69 1.97
CA GLY A 2 4.53 -14.08 3.31
C GLY A 2 3.95 -14.91 4.46
N ARG A 3 2.68 -15.35 4.33
CA ARG A 3 2.04 -16.30 5.27
C ARG A 3 2.86 -17.57 5.52
N ALA A 4 3.38 -18.19 4.46
CA ALA A 4 4.15 -19.43 4.55
C ALA A 4 5.52 -19.21 5.22
N ALA A 5 6.07 -18.01 5.10
CA ALA A 5 7.32 -17.60 5.74
C ALA A 5 7.12 -16.96 7.13
N GLY A 6 5.90 -16.99 7.68
CA GLY A 6 5.58 -16.42 8.99
C GLY A 6 5.65 -14.90 9.06
N TRP A 7 5.65 -14.19 7.93
CA TRP A 7 5.59 -12.73 7.93
C TRP A 7 4.21 -12.24 8.40
N PRO A 8 4.15 -11.25 9.30
CA PRO A 8 2.90 -10.59 9.63
C PRO A 8 2.26 -9.98 8.38
N VAL A 9 1.01 -10.36 8.10
CA VAL A 9 0.22 -9.77 7.01
C VAL A 9 -0.75 -8.76 7.60
N VAL A 10 -0.73 -7.56 7.02
CA VAL A 10 -1.58 -6.44 7.42
C VAL A 10 -2.38 -5.99 6.22
N HIS A 11 -3.70 -5.89 6.41
CA HIS A 11 -4.62 -5.39 5.40
C HIS A 11 -5.02 -3.97 5.75
N VAL A 12 -5.06 -3.09 4.75
CA VAL A 12 -5.50 -1.72 4.92
C VAL A 12 -6.69 -1.47 4.01
N ARG A 13 -7.80 -1.04 4.59
CA ARG A 13 -9.05 -0.74 3.89
C ARG A 13 -9.33 0.75 3.91
N HIS A 14 -9.64 1.31 2.74
CA HIS A 14 -10.13 2.68 2.67
C HIS A 14 -11.64 2.70 2.91
N VAL A 15 -12.07 3.42 3.94
CA VAL A 15 -13.47 3.65 4.28
C VAL A 15 -13.76 5.13 4.10
N SER A 16 -14.53 5.46 3.07
CA SER A 16 -14.87 6.83 2.74
C SER A 16 -15.92 7.39 3.70
N ARG A 17 -15.76 8.66 4.07
CA ARG A 17 -16.76 9.44 4.81
C ARG A 17 -17.66 10.27 3.89
N GLN A 18 -17.42 10.25 2.59
CA GLN A 18 -18.19 11.02 1.63
C GLN A 18 -19.52 10.31 1.33
N PRO A 19 -20.66 10.99 1.48
CA PRO A 19 -21.95 10.43 1.07
C PRO A 19 -21.94 10.00 -0.40
N GLY A 20 -22.48 8.82 -0.69
CA GLY A 20 -22.55 8.28 -2.05
C GLY A 20 -21.23 7.70 -2.59
N SER A 21 -20.15 7.69 -1.81
CA SER A 21 -18.90 7.04 -2.22
C SER A 21 -19.09 5.53 -2.35
N PRO A 22 -18.51 4.88 -3.39
CA PRO A 22 -18.49 3.42 -3.50
C PRO A 22 -17.70 2.75 -2.36
N PHE A 23 -16.87 3.50 -1.65
CA PHE A 23 -16.10 3.04 -0.49
C PHE A 23 -16.75 3.41 0.85
N ALA A 24 -18.01 3.86 0.88
CA ALA A 24 -18.72 4.12 2.13
C ALA A 24 -19.07 2.80 2.86
N PRO A 25 -19.22 2.80 4.20
CA PRO A 25 -19.62 1.62 4.96
C PRO A 25 -20.90 0.97 4.41
N GLY A 26 -20.88 -0.37 4.30
CA GLY A 26 -22.01 -1.15 3.78
C GLY A 26 -22.13 -1.18 2.26
N GLN A 27 -21.24 -0.49 1.52
CA GLN A 27 -21.17 -0.59 0.07
C GLN A 27 -20.29 -1.76 -0.37
N PRO A 28 -20.63 -2.50 -1.44
CA PRO A 28 -19.80 -3.58 -1.94
C PRO A 28 -18.37 -3.15 -2.30
N GLY A 29 -18.18 -1.89 -2.72
CA GLY A 29 -16.87 -1.36 -3.08
C GLY A 29 -15.90 -1.18 -1.91
N VAL A 30 -16.39 -1.18 -0.66
CA VAL A 30 -15.53 -1.11 0.53
C VAL A 30 -14.97 -2.48 0.92
N GLU A 31 -15.58 -3.58 0.45
CA GLU A 31 -15.16 -4.93 0.81
C GLU A 31 -13.85 -5.33 0.16
N PHE A 32 -13.11 -6.23 0.83
CA PHE A 32 -11.92 -6.83 0.24
C PHE A 32 -12.30 -7.73 -0.94
N GLN A 33 -11.45 -7.76 -1.96
CA GLN A 33 -11.60 -8.76 -3.03
C GLN A 33 -11.50 -10.17 -2.42
N PRO A 34 -12.36 -11.13 -2.80
CA PRO A 34 -12.36 -12.47 -2.19
C PRO A 34 -11.00 -13.17 -2.19
N ALA A 35 -10.21 -13.00 -3.27
CA ALA A 35 -8.87 -13.59 -3.38
C ALA A 35 -7.84 -12.98 -2.41
N LEU A 36 -8.12 -11.79 -1.86
CA LEU A 36 -7.26 -11.02 -0.96
C LEU A 36 -7.92 -10.81 0.42
N ALA A 37 -8.97 -11.57 0.74
CA ALA A 37 -9.65 -11.45 2.01
C ALA A 37 -8.67 -11.72 3.19
N PRO A 38 -8.76 -10.92 4.26
CA PRO A 38 -8.01 -11.20 5.49
C PRO A 38 -8.37 -12.55 6.08
N ARG A 39 -7.39 -13.19 6.72
CA ARG A 39 -7.64 -14.33 7.62
C ARG A 39 -7.95 -13.81 9.02
N ASP A 40 -8.58 -14.64 9.84
CA ASP A 40 -8.99 -14.30 11.21
C ASP A 40 -7.81 -13.88 12.12
N ASP A 41 -6.59 -14.32 11.80
CA ASP A 41 -5.35 -14.02 12.53
C ASP A 41 -4.59 -12.81 11.97
N GLU A 42 -5.06 -12.18 10.90
CA GLU A 42 -4.39 -11.06 10.23
C GLU A 42 -4.95 -9.71 10.66
N ALA A 43 -4.07 -8.72 10.80
CA ALA A 43 -4.48 -7.39 11.23
C ALA A 43 -5.17 -6.62 10.09
N VAL A 44 -6.27 -5.94 10.41
CA VAL A 44 -6.98 -5.04 9.49
C VAL A 44 -6.98 -3.63 10.07
N PHE A 45 -6.59 -2.66 9.25
CA PHE A 45 -6.67 -1.24 9.58
C PHE A 45 -7.56 -0.51 8.59
N GLU A 46 -8.37 0.40 9.11
CA GLU A 46 -9.19 1.27 8.29
C GLU A 46 -8.59 2.67 8.23
N LYS A 47 -8.66 3.28 7.04
CA LYS A 47 -8.24 4.67 6.80
C LYS A 47 -9.31 5.39 6.01
N ASN A 48 -9.40 6.69 6.21
CA ASN A 48 -10.30 7.58 5.46
C ASN A 48 -9.54 8.62 4.62
N VAL A 49 -8.21 8.52 4.59
CA VAL A 49 -7.30 9.33 3.77
C VAL A 49 -6.37 8.38 2.97
N PRO A 50 -5.56 8.89 2.01
CA PRO A 50 -4.66 8.06 1.23
C PRO A 50 -3.62 7.31 2.07
N ASP A 51 -2.99 8.00 3.01
CA ASP A 51 -1.91 7.45 3.84
C ASP A 51 -2.44 6.49 4.91
N ALA A 52 -1.90 5.26 4.94
CA ALA A 52 -2.25 4.24 5.91
C ALA A 52 -1.74 4.52 7.33
N PHE A 53 -0.79 5.41 7.54
CA PHE A 53 -0.25 5.75 8.86
C PHE A 53 -1.04 6.85 9.56
N ILE A 54 -1.79 7.67 8.83
CA ILE A 54 -2.56 8.78 9.39
C ILE A 54 -3.82 8.26 10.09
N ASN A 55 -3.93 8.52 11.40
CA ASN A 55 -5.12 8.24 12.22
C ASN A 55 -5.63 6.78 12.20
N SER A 56 -4.79 5.80 11.85
CA SER A 56 -5.17 4.38 11.78
C SER A 56 -4.66 3.54 12.96
N GLY A 57 -3.61 3.99 13.64
CA GLY A 57 -2.90 3.19 14.66
C GLY A 57 -1.88 2.19 14.08
N LEU A 58 -1.71 2.12 12.76
CA LEU A 58 -0.77 1.20 12.08
C LEU A 58 0.67 1.39 12.58
N GLN A 59 1.15 2.63 12.67
CA GLN A 59 2.51 2.92 13.15
C GLN A 59 2.76 2.31 14.53
N ARG A 60 1.85 2.56 15.48
CA ARG A 60 1.94 2.03 16.85
C ARG A 60 1.93 0.51 16.84
N TRP A 61 1.04 -0.10 16.05
CA TRP A 61 0.93 -1.56 15.97
C TRP A 61 2.21 -2.23 15.47
N LEU A 62 2.88 -1.62 14.49
CA LEU A 62 4.18 -2.08 13.98
C LEU A 62 5.27 -1.92 15.05
N HIS A 63 5.33 -0.75 15.71
CA HIS A 63 6.39 -0.45 16.68
C HIS A 63 6.36 -1.37 17.90
N VAL A 64 5.18 -1.63 18.47
CA VAL A 64 5.04 -2.50 19.66
C VAL A 64 5.36 -3.98 19.37
N ARG A 65 5.46 -4.35 18.10
CA ARG A 65 5.86 -5.69 17.62
C ARG A 65 7.31 -5.73 17.13
N ASP A 66 8.06 -4.66 17.34
CA ASP A 66 9.43 -4.49 16.85
C ASP A 66 9.57 -4.67 15.32
N ILE A 67 8.50 -4.41 14.57
CA ILE A 67 8.54 -4.46 13.10
C ILE A 67 9.20 -3.17 12.60
N ARG A 68 10.27 -3.32 11.81
CA ARG A 68 11.04 -2.20 11.24
C ARG A 68 11.07 -2.20 9.70
N GLN A 69 10.53 -3.26 9.09
CA GLN A 69 10.55 -3.48 7.66
C GLN A 69 9.11 -3.61 7.16
N VAL A 70 8.77 -2.93 6.06
CA VAL A 70 7.45 -3.00 5.46
C VAL A 70 7.57 -3.19 3.94
N ALA A 71 6.81 -4.14 3.41
CA ALA A 71 6.63 -4.32 1.97
C ALA A 71 5.19 -3.89 1.61
N LEU A 72 5.09 -2.88 0.75
CA LEU A 72 3.83 -2.29 0.32
C LEU A 72 3.44 -2.84 -1.06
N VAL A 73 2.17 -3.27 -1.14
CA VAL A 73 1.49 -3.77 -2.34
C VAL A 73 0.09 -3.16 -2.39
N GLY A 74 -0.54 -3.11 -3.56
CA GLY A 74 -1.95 -2.72 -3.70
C GLY A 74 -2.21 -1.57 -4.67
N VAL A 75 -3.22 -0.75 -4.35
CA VAL A 75 -3.78 0.24 -5.28
C VAL A 75 -4.22 1.53 -4.56
N ALA A 76 -4.09 2.72 -5.16
CA ALA A 76 -3.36 3.01 -6.40
C ALA A 76 -1.91 3.40 -6.11
N THR A 77 -1.00 3.06 -7.03
CA THR A 77 0.45 3.28 -6.89
C THR A 77 0.79 4.73 -6.54
N GLU A 78 0.28 5.71 -7.30
CA GLU A 78 0.58 7.15 -7.16
C GLU A 78 -0.24 7.85 -6.07
N ASN A 79 -1.12 7.11 -5.39
CA ASN A 79 -2.03 7.67 -4.39
C ASN A 79 -1.84 7.01 -3.03
N SER A 80 -2.64 6.00 -2.68
CA SER A 80 -2.59 5.41 -1.35
C SER A 80 -1.29 4.65 -1.08
N VAL A 81 -0.73 3.98 -2.08
CA VAL A 81 0.55 3.27 -1.94
C VAL A 81 1.68 4.29 -1.77
N GLU A 82 1.80 5.28 -2.66
CA GLU A 82 2.82 6.32 -2.59
C GLU A 82 2.75 7.14 -1.30
N ALA A 83 1.56 7.59 -0.89
CA ALA A 83 1.38 8.34 0.35
C ALA A 83 1.87 7.53 1.57
N SER A 84 1.51 6.24 1.62
CA SER A 84 1.92 5.36 2.71
C SER A 84 3.43 5.04 2.66
N ALA A 85 4.01 4.90 1.46
CA ALA A 85 5.44 4.65 1.27
C ALA A 85 6.28 5.84 1.72
N ARG A 86 5.86 7.06 1.37
CA ARG A 86 6.51 8.30 1.81
C ARG A 86 6.51 8.41 3.32
N SER A 87 5.38 8.17 3.97
CA SER A 87 5.28 8.19 5.43
C SER A 87 6.08 7.07 6.08
N ALA A 88 6.04 5.84 5.55
CA ALA A 88 6.85 4.74 6.06
C ALA A 88 8.35 5.07 6.04
N GLY A 89 8.86 5.57 4.90
CA GLY A 89 10.25 6.00 4.77
C GLY A 89 10.61 7.12 5.76
N ASN A 90 9.79 8.18 5.81
CA ASN A 90 10.01 9.32 6.72
C ASN A 90 9.94 8.94 8.21
N LEU A 91 9.15 7.92 8.57
CA LEU A 91 9.07 7.37 9.92
C LEU A 91 10.23 6.42 10.26
N GLY A 92 11.15 6.17 9.33
CA GLY A 92 12.35 5.36 9.53
C GLY A 92 12.16 3.86 9.31
N PHE A 93 11.06 3.42 8.68
CA PHE A 93 10.92 2.02 8.28
C PHE A 93 11.79 1.73 7.05
N GLN A 94 12.44 0.56 7.04
CA GLN A 94 12.98 0.01 5.82
C GLN A 94 11.82 -0.39 4.91
N THR A 95 11.56 0.44 3.90
CA THR A 95 10.33 0.40 3.11
C THR A 95 10.63 -0.19 1.73
N TRP A 96 9.82 -1.15 1.32
CA TRP A 96 9.79 -1.70 -0.04
C TRP A 96 8.46 -1.43 -0.71
N VAL A 97 8.50 -1.06 -1.98
CA VAL A 97 7.31 -1.02 -2.85
C VAL A 97 7.48 -2.08 -3.91
N VAL A 98 6.55 -3.04 -3.95
CA VAL A 98 6.62 -4.17 -4.87
C VAL A 98 5.91 -3.79 -6.17
N ALA A 99 6.69 -3.35 -7.16
CA ALA A 99 6.23 -2.67 -8.36
C ALA A 99 5.20 -3.48 -9.17
N ASP A 100 5.41 -4.80 -9.30
CA ASP A 100 4.53 -5.71 -10.04
C ASP A 100 3.39 -6.30 -9.20
N ALA A 101 3.28 -5.90 -7.93
CA ALA A 101 2.13 -6.14 -7.07
C ALA A 101 1.35 -4.84 -6.76
N CYS A 102 1.63 -3.77 -7.52
CA CYS A 102 0.91 -2.50 -7.46
C CYS A 102 0.33 -2.16 -8.84
N PHE A 103 -0.77 -1.40 -8.87
CA PHE A 103 -1.31 -0.87 -10.11
C PHE A 103 -1.97 0.50 -9.89
N THR A 104 -2.19 1.21 -10.99
CA THR A 104 -2.90 2.49 -11.02
C THR A 104 -3.71 2.64 -12.31
N PHE A 105 -4.25 3.83 -12.56
CA PHE A 105 -5.16 4.17 -13.64
C PHE A 105 -4.61 5.33 -14.47
N ALA A 106 -5.01 5.40 -15.73
CA ALA A 106 -4.75 6.54 -16.57
C ALA A 106 -5.43 7.80 -16.00
N LYS A 107 -4.76 8.95 -16.07
CA LYS A 107 -5.30 10.24 -15.62
C LYS A 107 -4.65 11.40 -16.39
N PRO A 108 -5.37 12.51 -16.60
CA PRO A 108 -4.73 13.71 -17.12
C PRO A 108 -3.77 14.30 -16.09
N ASP A 109 -2.63 14.83 -16.55
CA ASP A 109 -1.76 15.64 -15.70
C ASP A 109 -2.33 17.06 -15.48
N PHE A 110 -1.60 17.91 -14.76
CA PHE A 110 -2.04 19.27 -14.45
C PHE A 110 -2.30 20.13 -15.69
N HIS A 111 -1.62 19.85 -16.80
CA HIS A 111 -1.82 20.56 -18.07
C HIS A 111 -2.94 19.94 -18.92
N GLY A 112 -3.69 18.98 -18.36
CA GLY A 112 -4.74 18.25 -19.06
C GLY A 112 -4.21 17.22 -20.06
N THR A 113 -2.89 16.97 -20.11
CA THR A 113 -2.31 15.98 -21.02
C THR A 113 -2.64 14.58 -20.50
N PRO A 114 -3.30 13.72 -21.30
CA PRO A 114 -3.60 12.36 -20.88
C PRO A 114 -2.31 11.59 -20.59
N ARG A 115 -2.23 10.95 -19.42
CA ARG A 115 -1.17 9.99 -19.08
C ARG A 115 -1.77 8.60 -18.96
N SER A 116 -1.11 7.63 -19.57
CA SER A 116 -1.41 6.21 -19.41
C SER A 116 -1.17 5.76 -17.96
N ALA A 117 -1.81 4.65 -17.56
CA ALA A 117 -1.57 4.06 -16.25
C ALA A 117 -0.08 3.70 -16.05
N ASP A 118 0.59 3.22 -17.10
CA ASP A 118 2.01 2.87 -17.06
C ASP A 118 2.91 4.10 -16.84
N GLU A 119 2.63 5.22 -17.51
CA GLU A 119 3.37 6.48 -17.26
C GLU A 119 3.19 6.97 -15.83
N VAL A 120 1.96 6.94 -15.31
CA VAL A 120 1.66 7.36 -13.93
C VAL A 120 2.36 6.44 -12.93
N HIS A 121 2.29 5.12 -13.15
CA HIS A 121 2.93 4.10 -12.33
C HIS A 121 4.45 4.28 -12.30
N ALA A 122 5.07 4.40 -13.47
CA ALA A 122 6.51 4.55 -13.59
C ALA A 122 7.01 5.85 -12.92
N MET A 123 6.28 6.96 -13.08
CA MET A 123 6.65 8.23 -12.45
C MET A 123 6.54 8.18 -10.92
N ALA A 124 5.47 7.58 -10.39
CA ALA A 124 5.32 7.38 -8.94
C ALA A 124 6.45 6.52 -8.38
N LEU A 125 6.76 5.39 -9.02
CA LEU A 125 7.86 4.51 -8.60
C LEU A 125 9.22 5.22 -8.65
N ALA A 126 9.48 6.02 -9.69
CA ALA A 126 10.70 6.82 -9.80
C ALA A 126 10.84 7.83 -8.65
N ASN A 127 9.75 8.49 -8.25
CA ASN A 127 9.75 9.42 -7.11
C ASN A 127 10.00 8.72 -5.77
N LEU A 128 9.59 7.45 -5.64
CA LEU A 128 9.71 6.67 -4.41
C LEU A 128 11.09 6.06 -4.25
N HIS A 129 11.71 5.60 -5.34
CA HIS A 129 12.93 4.82 -5.30
C HIS A 129 14.13 5.61 -4.76
N GLY A 130 14.81 5.05 -3.77
CA GLY A 130 16.03 5.61 -3.18
C GLY A 130 15.80 6.70 -2.13
N GLU A 131 14.71 7.45 -2.23
CA GLU A 131 14.36 8.51 -1.28
C GLU A 131 13.44 8.00 -0.16
N TYR A 132 12.35 7.31 -0.52
CA TYR A 132 11.32 6.88 0.44
C TYR A 132 11.27 5.36 0.61
N ALA A 133 11.61 4.62 -0.44
CA ALA A 133 11.55 3.17 -0.46
C ALA A 133 12.56 2.59 -1.45
N VAL A 134 12.87 1.30 -1.28
CA VAL A 134 13.44 0.50 -2.36
C VAL A 134 12.29 -0.07 -3.19
N VAL A 135 12.35 0.15 -4.50
CA VAL A 135 11.37 -0.37 -5.46
C VAL A 135 11.95 -1.64 -6.04
N LEU A 136 11.18 -2.71 -6.02
CA LEU A 136 11.62 -4.03 -6.45
C LEU A 136 10.42 -4.84 -6.96
N ARG A 137 10.70 -6.01 -7.55
CA ARG A 137 9.69 -6.96 -7.99
C ARG A 137 9.43 -8.03 -6.93
N ALA A 138 8.27 -8.67 -6.99
CA ALA A 138 7.88 -9.71 -6.04
C ALA A 138 8.92 -10.84 -5.98
N ALA A 139 9.47 -11.27 -7.13
CA ALA A 139 10.51 -12.29 -7.18
C ALA A 139 11.77 -11.90 -6.37
N GLU A 140 12.19 -10.64 -6.45
CA GLU A 140 13.34 -10.10 -5.72
C GLU A 140 13.06 -9.99 -4.22
N LEU A 141 11.83 -9.64 -3.83
CA LEU A 141 11.41 -9.65 -2.42
C LEU A 141 11.47 -11.06 -1.84
N LEU A 142 10.99 -12.06 -2.59
CA LEU A 142 10.93 -13.44 -2.13
C LEU A 142 12.32 -14.06 -1.95
N GLN A 143 13.32 -13.61 -2.70
CA GLN A 143 14.72 -13.99 -2.50
C GLN A 143 15.31 -13.47 -1.18
N ARG A 144 14.66 -12.49 -0.54
CA ARG A 144 15.07 -11.94 0.76
C ARG A 144 14.44 -12.67 1.95
N LEU A 145 13.59 -13.67 1.68
CA LEU A 145 13.05 -14.52 2.74
C LEU A 145 14.21 -15.33 3.36
N PRO A 146 14.30 -15.41 4.70
CA PRO A 146 15.15 -16.41 5.31
C PRO A 146 14.70 -17.81 4.86
N ALA A 147 15.68 -18.69 4.62
CA ALA A 147 15.45 -20.07 4.20
C ALA A 147 14.65 -20.88 5.23
#